data_AF-A0AAU1JWP5-F1
#
_entry.id   AF-A0AAU1JWP5-F1
#
_cell.length_a   1.000
_cell.length_b   1.000
_cell.length_c   1.000
_cell.angle_alpha   90.00
_cell.angle_beta   90.00
_cell.angle_gamma   90.00
#
_symmetry.space_group_name_H-M   'P 1'
#
loop_
_entity.id
_entity.type
_entity.pdbx_description
1 polymer ?
#
loop_
_entity_poly.entity_id
_entity_poly.type
_entity_poly.pdbx_seq_one_letter_code
_entity_poly.pdbx_strand_id
1 'polypeptide(L)'
;MTEAEALTTPISMLWESADPDAALTERFGFASAVEATDWLTGVLAEHWGLRVAGCERLVVSDANCLAWITVDGCRMIAKWSMRPRVFARLAVIARLTVWLGERGIPVSIPQAARDGRVQVEVDGFSLGLQRVVDGELLDITDPEQVRAAGEMLARMHAAMADYPELIPTDEPPAPGAQLVGNDFRSANIIWARDPLPPLASDAGGCARGVRRGASCGRAIGQSPTASMPRWTMRGSGVPTTSGSFSS
;
A
#
# COMPACT_ATOMS: atom_id res chain seq x y z
N MET A 1 -10.80 -37.98 3.68
CA MET A 1 -9.49 -37.40 3.32
C MET A 1 -9.49 -35.99 3.84
N THR A 2 -8.52 -35.69 4.69
CA THR A 2 -8.53 -34.67 5.75
C THR A 2 -8.41 -33.23 5.24
N GLU A 3 -9.39 -32.39 5.61
CA GLU A 3 -9.31 -30.93 5.63
C GLU A 3 -8.32 -30.47 6.72
N ALA A 4 -7.02 -30.51 6.39
CA ALA A 4 -5.98 -29.77 7.10
C ALA A 4 -4.70 -29.81 6.26
N GLU A 5 -4.78 -29.43 4.98
CA GLU A 5 -3.64 -28.73 4.42
C GLU A 5 -3.54 -27.45 5.25
N ALA A 6 -2.61 -27.45 6.21
CA ALA A 6 -2.15 -26.21 6.81
C ALA A 6 -1.76 -25.32 5.63
N LEU A 7 -2.62 -24.36 5.29
CA LEU A 7 -2.38 -23.40 4.22
C LEU A 7 -1.20 -22.55 4.69
N THR A 8 0.01 -23.04 4.39
CA THR A 8 1.24 -22.32 4.62
C THR A 8 1.15 -21.02 3.85
N THR A 9 1.36 -19.91 4.55
CA THR A 9 1.36 -18.59 3.94
C THR A 9 2.49 -18.56 2.90
N PRO A 10 2.19 -18.41 1.60
CA PRO A 10 3.23 -18.43 0.58
C PRO A 10 4.12 -17.20 0.75
N ILE A 11 5.42 -17.40 0.59
CA ILE A 11 6.42 -16.34 0.64
C ILE A 11 7.17 -16.25 -0.70
N SER A 12 7.48 -15.04 -1.14
CA SER A 12 8.25 -14.81 -2.37
C SER A 12 9.14 -13.59 -2.29
N MET A 13 10.22 -13.58 -3.07
CA MET A 13 10.98 -12.35 -3.34
C MET A 13 10.24 -11.47 -4.34
N LEU A 14 10.32 -10.15 -4.18
CA LEU A 14 9.62 -9.21 -5.06
C LEU A 14 10.35 -8.96 -6.39
N TRP A 15 11.68 -8.93 -6.37
CA TRP A 15 12.50 -8.61 -7.55
C TRP A 15 13.93 -9.15 -7.48
N GLU A 16 14.41 -9.44 -6.28
CA GLU A 16 15.70 -10.06 -6.07
C GLU A 16 15.65 -11.55 -6.39
N SER A 17 16.74 -12.05 -6.97
CA SER A 17 16.99 -13.49 -7.10
C SER A 17 17.61 -14.02 -5.80
N ALA A 18 16.81 -14.12 -4.74
CA ALA A 18 17.21 -14.73 -3.47
C ALA A 18 16.19 -15.79 -3.05
N ASP A 19 16.61 -16.68 -2.16
CA ASP A 19 15.69 -17.61 -1.51
C ASP A 19 14.82 -16.84 -0.50
N PRO A 20 13.48 -16.90 -0.60
CA PRO A 20 12.59 -16.10 0.22
C PRO A 20 12.62 -16.49 1.70
N ASP A 21 12.76 -17.78 2.03
CA ASP A 21 12.80 -18.27 3.40
C ASP A 21 14.12 -17.89 4.08
N ALA A 22 15.24 -18.04 3.36
CA ALA A 22 16.55 -17.57 3.83
C ALA A 22 16.55 -16.05 4.03
N ALA A 23 15.99 -15.27 3.09
CA ALA A 23 15.90 -13.82 3.22
C ALA A 23 15.04 -13.40 4.43
N LEU A 24 13.94 -14.11 4.70
CA LEU A 24 13.12 -13.87 5.89
C LEU A 24 13.91 -14.12 7.18
N THR A 25 14.62 -15.24 7.24
CA THR A 25 15.42 -15.64 8.41
C THR A 25 16.59 -14.69 8.64
N GLU A 26 17.41 -14.44 7.62
CA GLU A 26 18.64 -13.67 7.75
C GLU A 26 18.40 -12.17 7.95
N ARG A 27 17.36 -11.62 7.31
CA ARG A 27 17.11 -10.15 7.32
C ARG A 27 16.13 -9.73 8.40
N PHE A 28 15.17 -10.59 8.75
CA PHE A 28 14.10 -10.28 9.70
C PHE A 28 14.12 -11.17 10.93
N GLY A 29 14.95 -12.21 10.98
CA GLY A 29 15.08 -13.05 12.17
C GLY A 29 13.91 -14.02 12.41
N PHE A 30 12.97 -14.14 11.47
CA PHE A 30 11.89 -15.14 11.58
C PHE A 30 12.32 -16.46 10.96
N ALA A 31 12.19 -17.56 11.69
CA ALA A 31 12.53 -18.90 11.21
C ALA A 31 11.56 -19.44 10.15
N SER A 32 10.38 -18.83 9.99
CA SER A 32 9.41 -19.21 8.97
C SER A 32 8.38 -18.13 8.67
N ALA A 33 7.67 -18.27 7.54
CA ALA A 33 6.50 -17.45 7.21
C ALA A 33 5.38 -17.54 8.26
N VAL A 34 5.24 -18.69 8.94
CA VAL A 34 4.26 -18.87 10.02
C VAL A 34 4.62 -17.99 11.21
N GLU A 35 5.86 -18.04 11.66
CA GLU A 35 6.34 -17.21 12.78
C GLU A 35 6.20 -15.71 12.48
N ALA A 36 6.56 -15.28 11.26
CA ALA A 36 6.37 -13.89 10.85
C ALA A 36 4.88 -13.47 10.86
N THR A 37 3.98 -14.38 10.48
CA THR A 37 2.52 -14.13 10.48
C THR A 37 1.96 -14.09 11.89
N ASP A 38 2.44 -14.96 12.79
CA ASP A 38 2.05 -14.99 14.20
C ASP A 38 2.50 -13.70 14.91
N TRP A 39 3.74 -13.29 14.67
CA TRP A 39 4.27 -12.01 15.13
C TRP A 39 3.40 -10.84 14.64
N LEU A 40 3.13 -10.76 13.34
CA LEU A 40 2.31 -9.70 12.76
C LEU A 40 0.90 -9.69 13.37
N THR A 41 0.31 -10.87 13.59
CA THR A 41 -1.02 -11.00 14.21
C THR A 41 -1.03 -10.45 15.64
N GLY A 42 0.01 -10.76 16.43
CA GLY A 42 0.19 -10.21 17.78
C GLY A 42 0.32 -8.69 17.78
N VAL A 43 1.21 -8.16 16.94
CA VAL A 43 1.46 -6.72 16.80
C VAL A 43 0.20 -5.95 16.38
N LEU A 44 -0.57 -6.47 15.42
CA LEU A 44 -1.80 -5.81 14.98
C LEU A 44 -2.90 -5.87 16.03
N ALA A 45 -3.00 -6.96 16.80
CA ALA A 45 -3.94 -7.06 17.90
C ALA A 45 -3.60 -6.07 19.03
N GLU A 46 -2.32 -5.90 19.34
CA GLU A 46 -1.84 -4.98 20.37
C GLU A 46 -2.02 -3.52 19.96
N HIS A 47 -1.39 -3.11 18.85
CA HIS A 47 -1.27 -1.70 18.49
C HIS A 47 -2.46 -1.16 17.69
N TRP A 48 -3.11 -1.98 16.86
CA TRP A 48 -4.28 -1.57 16.08
C TRP A 48 -5.60 -2.11 16.65
N GLY A 49 -5.55 -3.13 17.51
CA GLY A 49 -6.77 -3.79 17.99
C GLY A 49 -7.46 -4.63 16.95
N LEU A 50 -6.73 -5.06 15.93
CA LEU A 50 -7.27 -5.76 14.78
C LEU A 50 -6.99 -7.26 14.89
N ARG A 51 -7.98 -8.06 14.50
CA ARG A 51 -7.82 -9.52 14.40
C ARG A 51 -7.54 -9.91 12.96
N VAL A 52 -6.37 -10.49 12.72
CA VAL A 52 -6.03 -11.07 11.43
C VAL A 52 -6.79 -12.39 11.26
N ALA A 53 -7.60 -12.49 10.21
CA ALA A 53 -8.33 -13.69 9.85
C ALA A 53 -7.54 -14.62 8.92
N GLY A 54 -6.53 -14.07 8.23
CA GLY A 54 -5.63 -14.84 7.38
C GLY A 54 -4.57 -13.95 6.74
N CYS A 55 -3.48 -14.59 6.30
CA CYS A 55 -2.42 -13.97 5.51
C CYS A 55 -2.35 -14.67 4.14
N GLU A 56 -2.64 -13.93 3.08
CA GLU A 56 -2.69 -14.45 1.71
C GLU A 56 -1.28 -14.72 1.17
N ARG A 57 -0.32 -13.87 1.54
CA ARG A 57 1.09 -13.99 1.12
C ARG A 57 2.00 -13.03 1.88
N LEU A 58 3.26 -13.42 1.96
CA LEU A 58 4.39 -12.58 2.33
C LEU A 58 5.25 -12.28 1.11
N VAL A 59 5.76 -11.05 1.03
CA VAL A 59 6.63 -10.61 -0.06
C VAL A 59 7.81 -9.84 0.53
N VAL A 60 9.03 -10.33 0.27
CA VAL A 60 10.28 -9.74 0.75
C VAL A 60 10.94 -8.90 -0.34
N SER A 61 11.48 -7.74 0.03
CA SER A 61 12.14 -6.79 -0.87
C SER A 61 13.19 -5.95 -0.11
N ASP A 62 14.46 -6.21 -0.36
CA ASP A 62 15.62 -5.65 0.33
C ASP A 62 15.40 -5.73 1.86
N ALA A 63 15.25 -4.58 2.52
CA ALA A 63 15.00 -4.45 3.95
C ALA A 63 13.51 -4.26 4.29
N ASN A 64 12.59 -4.66 3.41
CA ASN A 64 11.15 -4.56 3.61
C ASN A 64 10.48 -5.92 3.46
N CYS A 65 9.42 -6.12 4.22
CA CYS A 65 8.49 -7.22 4.03
C CYS A 65 7.07 -6.67 3.99
N LEU A 66 6.24 -7.27 3.14
CA LEU A 66 4.84 -6.92 2.94
C LEU A 66 3.97 -8.16 3.15
N ALA A 67 2.87 -8.00 3.88
CA ALA A 67 1.88 -9.04 4.09
C ALA A 67 0.52 -8.57 3.57
N TRP A 68 -0.11 -9.38 2.71
CA TRP A 68 -1.51 -9.19 2.34
C TRP A 68 -2.36 -9.97 3.32
N ILE A 69 -3.13 -9.27 4.14
CA ILE A 69 -3.89 -9.85 5.24
C ILE A 69 -5.37 -9.53 5.09
N THR A 70 -6.20 -10.40 5.65
CA THR A 70 -7.62 -10.14 5.84
C THR A 70 -7.88 -9.80 7.30
N VAL A 71 -8.54 -8.67 7.55
CA VAL A 71 -8.95 -8.21 8.88
C VAL A 71 -10.44 -7.89 8.82
N ASP A 72 -11.25 -8.58 9.62
CA ASP A 72 -12.72 -8.39 9.67
C ASP A 72 -13.40 -8.37 8.27
N GLY A 73 -12.91 -9.20 7.35
CA GLY A 73 -13.41 -9.29 5.96
C GLY A 73 -12.87 -8.23 5.00
N CYS A 74 -11.99 -7.34 5.46
CA CYS A 74 -11.37 -6.29 4.69
C CYS A 74 -9.91 -6.65 4.35
N ARG A 75 -9.51 -6.51 3.09
CA ARG A 75 -8.12 -6.74 2.67
C ARG A 75 -7.22 -5.56 3.01
N MET A 76 -6.11 -5.85 3.67
CA MET A 76 -5.11 -4.86 4.07
C MET A 76 -3.71 -5.30 3.65
N ILE A 77 -2.80 -4.34 3.63
CA ILE A 77 -1.37 -4.56 3.42
C ILE A 77 -0.66 -4.04 4.65
N ALA A 78 -0.02 -4.94 5.38
CA ALA A 78 0.98 -4.58 6.38
C ALA A 78 2.34 -4.49 5.68
N LYS A 79 3.12 -3.45 5.98
CA LYS A 79 4.47 -3.28 5.45
C LYS A 79 5.40 -2.89 6.58
N TRP A 80 6.48 -3.63 6.76
CA TRP A 80 7.50 -3.30 7.73
C TRP A 80 8.89 -3.26 7.12
N SER A 81 9.75 -2.43 7.72
CA SER A 81 11.17 -2.35 7.39
C SER A 81 12.05 -2.68 8.59
N MET A 82 13.14 -3.39 8.35
CA MET A 82 14.17 -3.74 9.34
C MET A 82 15.32 -2.73 9.42
N ARG A 83 15.25 -1.61 8.68
CA ARG A 83 16.37 -0.67 8.50
C ARG A 83 16.18 0.60 9.34
N PRO A 84 16.80 0.73 10.53
CA PRO A 84 16.49 1.82 11.46
C PRO A 84 16.76 3.22 10.90
N ARG A 85 17.79 3.35 10.05
CA ARG A 85 18.15 4.63 9.41
C ARG A 85 17.01 5.27 8.60
N VAL A 86 16.00 4.50 8.17
CA VAL A 86 14.86 5.03 7.42
C VAL A 86 13.60 5.24 8.27
N PHE A 87 13.58 4.87 9.55
CA PHE A 87 12.34 4.85 10.35
C PHE A 87 11.72 6.24 10.51
N ALA A 88 12.52 7.24 10.87
CA ALA A 88 12.08 8.63 10.96
C ALA A 88 11.48 9.10 9.62
N ARG A 89 12.14 8.79 8.50
CA ARG A 89 11.67 9.12 7.16
C ARG A 89 10.35 8.43 6.83
N LEU A 90 10.21 7.13 7.13
CA LEU A 90 8.98 6.37 6.91
C LEU A 90 7.80 6.95 7.70
N ALA A 91 8.04 7.35 8.96
CA ALA A 91 7.01 7.99 9.77
C ALA A 91 6.51 9.32 9.17
N VAL A 92 7.42 10.14 8.63
CA VAL A 92 7.04 11.40 7.96
C VAL A 92 6.30 11.13 6.64
N ILE A 93 6.75 10.16 5.84
CA ILE A 93 6.07 9.76 4.59
C ILE A 93 4.65 9.25 4.88
N ALA A 94 4.44 8.49 5.96
CA ALA A 94 3.13 8.03 6.36
C ALA A 94 2.19 9.21 6.69
N ARG A 95 2.68 10.23 7.43
CA ARG A 95 1.92 11.47 7.71
C ARG A 95 1.63 12.28 6.45
N LEU A 96 2.61 12.44 5.56
CA LEU A 96 2.40 13.06 4.24
C LEU A 96 1.29 12.34 3.46
N THR A 97 1.25 11.02 3.51
CA THR A 97 0.23 10.23 2.81
C THR A 97 -1.17 10.52 3.38
N VAL A 98 -1.31 10.59 4.70
CA VAL A 98 -2.57 11.02 5.33
C VAL A 98 -2.95 12.43 4.88
N TRP A 99 -2.01 13.38 4.95
CA TRP A 99 -2.21 14.78 4.59
C TRP A 99 -2.66 14.97 3.13
N LEU A 100 -2.12 14.16 2.21
CA LEU A 100 -2.53 14.12 0.81
C LEU A 100 -3.96 13.57 0.67
N GLY A 101 -4.28 12.49 1.39
CA GLY A 101 -5.61 11.89 1.42
C GLY A 101 -6.69 12.86 1.91
N GLU A 102 -6.41 13.61 2.97
CA GLU A 102 -7.30 14.65 3.51
C GLU A 102 -7.59 15.79 2.50
N ARG A 103 -6.70 15.98 1.53
CA ARG A 103 -6.85 16.95 0.42
C ARG A 103 -7.48 16.35 -0.83
N GLY A 104 -7.99 15.13 -0.74
CA GLY A 104 -8.63 14.44 -1.86
C GLY A 104 -7.65 13.98 -2.94
N ILE A 105 -6.35 13.90 -2.64
CA ILE A 105 -5.39 13.19 -3.50
C ILE A 105 -5.60 11.68 -3.29
N PRO A 106 -5.87 10.90 -4.35
CA PRO A 106 -6.17 9.48 -4.24
C PRO A 106 -4.89 8.67 -3.93
N VAL A 107 -4.68 8.41 -2.66
CA VAL A 107 -3.56 7.64 -2.10
C VAL A 107 -4.08 6.48 -1.27
N SER A 108 -3.28 5.43 -1.08
CA SER A 108 -3.58 4.42 -0.06
C SER A 108 -3.26 4.98 1.33
N ILE A 109 -4.28 5.56 1.97
CA ILE A 109 -4.15 6.21 3.27
C ILE A 109 -3.81 5.17 4.34
N PRO A 110 -2.75 5.38 5.15
CA PRO A 110 -2.43 4.53 6.29
C PRO A 110 -3.55 4.47 7.32
N GLN A 111 -3.79 3.27 7.84
CA GLN A 111 -4.65 3.04 8.99
C GLN A 111 -3.90 3.43 10.27
N ALA A 112 -4.46 4.37 11.03
CA ALA A 112 -3.90 4.74 12.33
C ALA A 112 -4.02 3.59 13.34
N ALA A 113 -2.97 3.43 14.15
CA ALA A 113 -2.96 2.61 15.35
C ALA A 113 -3.84 3.24 16.44
N ARG A 114 -4.09 2.51 17.54
CA ARG A 114 -4.92 2.96 18.67
C ARG A 114 -4.41 4.24 19.33
N ASP A 115 -3.11 4.49 19.25
CA ASP A 115 -2.46 5.70 19.78
C ASP A 115 -2.40 6.86 18.76
N GLY A 116 -3.04 6.69 17.59
CA GLY A 116 -3.09 7.68 16.53
C GLY A 116 -1.88 7.70 15.59
N ARG A 117 -0.81 6.94 15.88
CA ARG A 117 0.35 6.85 14.97
C ARG A 117 -0.02 6.05 13.71
N VAL A 118 0.49 6.48 12.56
CA VAL A 118 0.28 5.80 11.27
C VAL A 118 1.48 4.96 10.81
N GLN A 119 2.58 5.01 11.57
CA GLN A 119 3.77 4.19 11.44
C GLN A 119 4.26 3.91 12.86
N VAL A 120 4.40 2.63 13.21
CA VAL A 120 4.74 2.18 14.57
C VAL A 120 6.07 1.45 14.54
N GLU A 121 6.97 1.80 15.45
CA GLU A 121 8.19 1.05 15.70
C GLU A 121 7.94 -0.02 16.76
N VAL A 122 8.23 -1.28 16.45
CA VAL A 122 7.99 -2.46 17.31
C VAL A 122 8.99 -3.54 16.96
N ASP A 123 9.62 -4.15 17.97
CA ASP A 123 10.61 -5.23 17.83
C ASP A 123 11.76 -4.94 16.84
N GLY A 124 12.18 -3.68 16.76
CA GLY A 124 13.23 -3.26 15.83
C GLY A 124 12.76 -3.11 14.37
N PHE A 125 11.46 -3.18 14.10
CA PHE A 125 10.86 -2.90 12.80
C PHE A 125 10.04 -1.61 12.82
N SER A 126 9.97 -0.94 11.67
CA SER A 126 9.00 0.15 11.43
C SER A 126 7.87 -0.38 10.57
N LEU A 127 6.66 -0.48 11.14
CA LEU A 127 5.46 -1.07 10.55
C LEU A 127 4.40 -0.02 10.22
N GLY A 128 3.84 -0.10 9.02
CA GLY A 128 2.66 0.65 8.59
C GLY A 128 1.59 -0.29 8.06
N LEU A 129 0.33 0.12 8.17
CA LEU A 129 -0.84 -0.66 7.74
C LEU A 129 -1.68 0.18 6.78
N GLN A 130 -2.08 -0.39 5.64
CA GLN A 130 -2.87 0.28 4.61
C GLN A 130 -3.97 -0.63 4.09
N ARG A 131 -5.03 -0.07 3.51
CA ARG A 131 -6.02 -0.89 2.78
C ARG A 131 -5.44 -1.33 1.43
N VAL A 132 -5.85 -2.51 0.96
CA VAL A 132 -5.68 -2.84 -0.45
C VAL A 132 -6.59 -1.92 -1.26
N VAL A 133 -6.00 -1.24 -2.25
CA VAL A 133 -6.76 -0.49 -3.25
C VAL A 133 -7.17 -1.47 -4.35
N ASP A 134 -8.46 -1.53 -4.63
CA ASP A 134 -8.98 -2.32 -5.74
C ASP A 134 -8.74 -1.59 -7.08
N GLY A 135 -8.25 -2.32 -8.07
CA GLY A 135 -7.93 -1.81 -9.40
C GLY A 135 -6.80 -2.59 -10.04
N GLU A 136 -6.41 -2.16 -11.23
CA GLU A 136 -5.34 -2.78 -12.02
C GLU A 136 -4.08 -1.92 -12.01
N LEU A 137 -2.92 -2.48 -12.30
CA LEU A 137 -1.74 -1.63 -12.54
C LEU A 137 -1.96 -0.77 -13.79
N LEU A 138 -1.41 0.44 -13.79
CA LEU A 138 -1.41 1.33 -14.95
C LEU A 138 -0.87 0.61 -16.20
N ASP A 139 -1.67 0.60 -17.27
CA ASP A 139 -1.21 0.15 -18.59
C ASP A 139 -0.48 1.31 -19.30
N ILE A 140 0.84 1.17 -19.45
CA ILE A 140 1.67 2.17 -20.12
C ILE A 140 1.44 2.25 -21.64
N THR A 141 0.74 1.27 -22.20
CA THR A 141 0.38 1.23 -23.63
C THR A 141 -0.96 1.92 -23.92
N ASP A 142 -1.74 2.23 -22.87
CA ASP A 142 -2.99 2.96 -22.96
C ASP A 142 -2.76 4.48 -22.81
N PRO A 143 -2.92 5.29 -23.88
CA PRO A 143 -2.66 6.72 -23.82
C PRO A 143 -3.58 7.49 -22.87
N GLU A 144 -4.82 7.01 -22.64
CA GLU A 144 -5.75 7.66 -21.73
C GLU A 144 -5.24 7.55 -20.29
N GLN A 145 -4.83 6.34 -19.91
CA GLN A 145 -4.27 6.04 -18.61
C GLN A 145 -2.98 6.83 -18.34
N VAL A 146 -2.07 6.87 -19.30
CA VAL A 146 -0.81 7.63 -19.18
C VAL A 146 -1.05 9.12 -19.03
N ARG A 147 -2.00 9.70 -19.79
CA ARG A 147 -2.36 11.12 -19.66
C ARG A 147 -2.95 11.42 -18.28
N ALA A 148 -3.88 10.60 -17.81
CA ALA A 148 -4.43 10.72 -16.46
C ALA A 148 -3.34 10.58 -15.37
N ALA A 149 -2.31 9.76 -15.61
CA ALA A 149 -1.10 9.66 -14.77
C ALA A 149 -0.36 10.98 -14.66
N GLY A 150 -0.10 11.62 -15.80
CA GLY A 150 0.54 12.94 -15.83
C GLY A 150 -0.29 14.00 -15.10
N GLU A 151 -1.60 14.05 -15.34
CA GLU A 151 -2.51 14.99 -14.68
C GLU A 151 -2.54 14.79 -13.15
N MET A 152 -2.61 13.53 -12.70
CA MET A 152 -2.59 13.21 -11.26
C MET A 152 -1.24 13.55 -10.62
N LEU A 153 -0.13 13.24 -11.28
CA LEU A 153 1.22 13.59 -10.81
C LEU A 153 1.36 15.11 -10.64
N ALA A 154 0.90 15.90 -11.62
CA ALA A 154 0.92 17.36 -11.53
C ALA A 154 0.09 17.88 -10.36
N ARG A 155 -1.12 17.35 -10.15
CA ARG A 155 -1.97 17.69 -9.00
C ARG A 155 -1.31 17.35 -7.66
N MET A 156 -0.68 16.18 -7.59
CA MET A 156 0.04 15.74 -6.39
C MET A 156 1.23 16.66 -6.09
N HIS A 157 2.03 17.04 -7.10
CA HIS A 157 3.11 18.00 -6.93
C HIS A 157 2.60 19.36 -6.43
N ALA A 158 1.52 19.89 -7.04
CA ALA A 158 0.91 21.12 -6.59
C ALA A 158 0.47 21.05 -5.12
N ALA A 159 -0.14 19.94 -4.69
CA ALA A 159 -0.47 19.74 -3.29
C ALA A 159 0.78 19.69 -2.40
N MET A 160 1.80 18.90 -2.75
CA MET A 160 3.02 18.75 -1.93
C MET A 160 3.85 20.03 -1.81
N ALA A 161 3.63 21.04 -2.67
CA ALA A 161 4.26 22.35 -2.54
C ALA A 161 3.92 23.05 -1.20
N ASP A 162 2.72 22.77 -0.66
CA ASP A 162 2.21 23.38 0.58
C ASP A 162 2.42 22.46 1.81
N TYR A 163 3.14 21.35 1.66
CA TYR A 163 3.37 20.43 2.78
C TYR A 163 4.34 21.05 3.80
N PRO A 164 3.94 21.16 5.09
CA PRO A 164 4.68 21.97 6.06
C PRO A 164 5.88 21.25 6.70
N GLU A 165 5.95 19.91 6.63
CA GLU A 165 7.00 19.15 7.29
C GLU A 165 8.16 18.82 6.34
N LEU A 166 9.38 18.81 6.87
CA LEU A 166 10.55 18.32 6.16
C LEU A 166 10.59 16.80 6.18
N ILE A 167 10.84 16.19 5.02
CA ILE A 167 11.14 14.76 4.93
C ILE A 167 12.61 14.56 5.31
N PRO A 168 12.96 13.76 6.34
CA PRO A 168 14.34 13.45 6.66
C PRO A 168 15.05 12.80 5.47
N THR A 169 16.17 13.40 5.08
CA THR A 169 17.07 12.95 4.02
C THR A 169 18.51 12.99 4.51
N ASP A 170 19.38 12.19 3.91
CA ASP A 170 20.82 12.17 4.26
C ASP A 170 21.51 13.50 3.89
N GLU A 171 21.00 14.17 2.87
CA GLU A 171 21.47 15.48 2.40
C GLU A 171 20.34 16.52 2.46
N PRO A 172 20.63 17.78 2.82
CA PRO A 172 19.63 18.83 2.80
C PRO A 172 19.14 19.11 1.37
N PRO A 173 17.85 19.44 1.18
CA PRO A 173 17.34 19.78 -0.14
C PRO A 173 18.04 21.02 -0.70
N ALA A 174 18.35 20.99 -2.00
CA ALA A 174 18.92 22.14 -2.68
C ALA A 174 17.95 23.34 -2.61
N PRO A 175 18.45 24.60 -2.64
CA PRO A 175 17.59 25.77 -2.70
C PRO A 175 16.61 25.70 -3.88
N GLY A 176 15.32 25.91 -3.62
CA GLY A 176 14.26 25.82 -4.63
C GLY A 176 13.82 24.39 -5.00
N ALA A 177 14.35 23.36 -4.33
CA ALA A 177 13.86 22.00 -4.52
C ALA A 177 12.43 21.85 -3.96
N GLN A 178 11.62 21.06 -4.65
CA GLN A 178 10.26 20.72 -4.26
C GLN A 178 10.18 19.23 -3.92
N LEU A 179 9.30 18.88 -2.98
CA LEU A 179 8.94 17.50 -2.71
C LEU A 179 8.26 16.87 -3.93
N VAL A 180 8.77 15.72 -4.37
CA VAL A 180 8.24 14.96 -5.51
C VAL A 180 8.09 13.49 -5.16
N GLY A 181 7.16 12.81 -5.84
CA GLY A 181 7.06 11.36 -5.80
C GLY A 181 8.19 10.74 -6.61
N ASN A 182 9.34 10.48 -5.99
CA ASN A 182 10.56 10.02 -6.68
C ASN A 182 10.54 8.55 -7.18
N ASP A 183 9.35 7.93 -7.27
CA ASP A 183 9.16 6.56 -7.76
C ASP A 183 7.82 6.42 -8.50
N PHE A 184 7.50 7.39 -9.37
CA PHE A 184 6.26 7.39 -10.15
C PHE A 184 6.40 6.49 -11.38
N ARG A 185 5.87 5.26 -11.29
CA ARG A 185 5.92 4.22 -12.32
C ARG A 185 4.68 3.33 -12.27
N SER A 186 4.40 2.60 -13.35
CA SER A 186 3.20 1.75 -13.46
C SER A 186 3.02 0.76 -12.31
N ALA A 187 4.12 0.17 -11.81
CA ALA A 187 4.10 -0.74 -10.66
C ALA A 187 3.57 -0.13 -9.34
N ASN A 188 3.52 1.21 -9.26
CA ASN A 188 3.07 1.96 -8.09
C ASN A 188 1.74 2.70 -8.31
N ILE A 189 1.14 2.57 -9.49
CA ILE A 189 -0.08 3.29 -9.88
C ILE A 189 -1.17 2.27 -10.16
N ILE A 190 -2.28 2.40 -9.43
CA ILE A 190 -3.50 1.63 -9.59
C ILE A 190 -4.48 2.44 -10.41
N TRP A 191 -4.94 1.87 -11.51
CA TRP A 191 -6.05 2.34 -12.30
C TRP A 191 -7.36 1.74 -11.77
N ALA A 192 -8.27 2.60 -11.33
CA ALA A 192 -9.59 2.20 -10.86
C ALA A 192 -10.67 2.97 -11.64
N ARG A 193 -11.73 2.25 -12.04
CA ARG A 193 -12.89 2.86 -12.70
C ARG A 193 -13.79 3.59 -11.70
N ASP A 194 -13.84 3.10 -10.47
CA ASP A 194 -14.67 3.64 -9.40
C ASP A 194 -13.80 4.39 -8.35
N PRO A 195 -14.36 5.41 -7.67
CA PRO A 195 -13.67 6.09 -6.58
C PRO A 195 -13.34 5.11 -5.45
N LEU A 196 -12.21 5.34 -4.78
CA LEU A 196 -11.98 4.74 -3.48
C LEU A 196 -13.15 5.11 -2.56
N PRO A 197 -13.83 4.16 -1.91
CA PRO A 197 -14.83 4.50 -0.91
C PRO A 197 -14.17 5.34 0.19
N PRO A 198 -14.85 6.37 0.72
CA PRO A 198 -14.31 7.15 1.81
C PRO A 198 -13.92 6.23 2.97
N LEU A 199 -12.82 6.57 3.65
CA LEU A 199 -12.46 5.88 4.88
C LEU A 199 -13.61 6.04 5.87
N ALA A 200 -14.24 4.94 6.28
CA ALA A 200 -15.10 4.96 7.45
C ALA A 200 -14.20 5.30 8.64
N SER A 201 -14.44 6.46 9.25
CA SER A 201 -13.67 7.01 10.38
C SER A 201 -13.82 6.20 11.67
N ASP A 202 -14.58 5.12 11.66
CA ASP A 202 -14.97 4.40 12.86
C ASP A 202 -14.22 3.08 12.96
N ALA A 203 -13.45 2.93 14.04
CA ALA A 203 -12.73 1.72 14.47
C ALA A 203 -13.64 0.51 14.78
N GLY A 204 -14.82 0.41 14.16
CA GLY A 204 -15.76 -0.72 14.27
C GLY A 204 -16.57 -0.99 13.00
N GLY A 205 -16.21 -0.40 11.86
CA GLY A 205 -17.06 -0.31 10.68
C GLY A 205 -16.78 -1.26 9.50
N CYS A 206 -16.11 -2.41 9.65
CA CYS A 206 -16.00 -3.38 8.53
C CYS A 206 -17.21 -4.36 8.41
N ALA A 207 -18.22 -4.26 9.28
CA ALA A 207 -19.40 -5.12 9.22
C ALA A 207 -20.55 -4.54 8.38
N ARG A 208 -20.46 -4.69 7.04
CA ARG A 208 -21.58 -5.06 6.13
C ARG A 208 -21.23 -4.76 4.66
N GLY A 209 -21.05 -5.81 3.87
CA GLY A 209 -20.94 -5.69 2.42
C GLY A 209 -20.44 -6.94 1.70
N VAL A 210 -20.96 -8.12 2.01
CA VAL A 210 -20.66 -9.33 1.23
C VAL A 210 -21.32 -9.19 -0.15
N ARG A 211 -20.52 -8.99 -1.20
CA ARG A 211 -20.83 -9.52 -2.53
C ARG A 211 -19.69 -10.44 -2.93
N ARG A 212 -20.00 -11.74 -3.00
CA ARG A 212 -19.17 -12.77 -3.62
C ARG A 212 -19.13 -12.50 -5.12
N GLY A 213 -17.94 -12.49 -5.72
CA GLY A 213 -17.82 -12.45 -7.17
C GLY A 213 -16.37 -12.45 -7.67
N ALA A 214 -16.03 -13.55 -8.35
CA ALA A 214 -14.92 -13.74 -9.29
C ALA A 214 -13.48 -13.83 -8.73
N SER A 215 -12.96 -15.04 -8.80
CA SER A 215 -11.53 -15.36 -8.91
C SER A 215 -10.91 -14.60 -10.08
N CYS A 216 -9.85 -13.82 -9.82
CA CYS A 216 -9.01 -13.26 -10.87
C CYS A 216 -7.56 -13.73 -10.66
N GLY A 217 -7.00 -14.27 -11.73
CA GLY A 217 -5.75 -15.00 -11.74
C GLY A 217 -4.50 -14.12 -11.66
N ARG A 218 -3.39 -14.83 -11.45
CA ARG A 218 -1.99 -14.36 -11.42
C ARG A 218 -1.69 -13.17 -12.34
N ALA A 219 -1.10 -12.13 -11.77
CA ALA A 219 -0.19 -11.23 -12.48
C ALA A 219 1.24 -11.46 -11.97
N ILE A 220 2.11 -11.85 -12.92
CA ILE A 220 3.53 -12.18 -12.76
C ILE A 220 4.35 -10.89 -12.70
N GLY A 221 5.50 -10.98 -12.03
CA GLY A 221 6.30 -9.88 -11.51
C GLY A 221 6.90 -8.91 -12.55
N GLN A 222 7.15 -7.71 -12.05
CA GLN A 222 8.23 -6.81 -12.47
C GLN A 222 8.53 -5.77 -11.35
N SER A 223 9.82 -5.72 -11.00
CA SER A 223 10.65 -4.90 -10.10
C SER A 223 10.13 -3.65 -9.36
N PRO A 224 10.38 -3.54 -8.03
CA PRO A 224 10.40 -2.25 -7.32
C PRO A 224 11.47 -2.05 -6.22
N THR A 225 11.91 -0.80 -6.09
CA THR A 225 12.47 -0.21 -4.86
C THR A 225 11.32 0.03 -3.86
N ALA A 226 11.27 -0.78 -2.81
CA ALA A 226 10.19 -0.74 -1.82
C ALA A 226 10.35 0.43 -0.83
N SER A 227 9.76 1.60 -1.11
CA SER A 227 9.61 2.65 -0.09
C SER A 227 8.37 3.55 -0.20
N MET A 228 7.58 3.48 -1.28
CA MET A 228 6.51 4.48 -1.49
C MET A 228 5.09 3.89 -1.36
N PRO A 229 4.11 4.69 -0.93
CA PRO A 229 2.68 4.34 -1.01
C PRO A 229 2.25 4.14 -2.47
N ARG A 230 1.24 3.28 -2.68
CA ARG A 230 0.61 3.09 -4.00
C ARG A 230 -0.44 4.19 -4.24
N TRP A 231 -0.50 4.66 -5.49
CA TRP A 231 -1.35 5.77 -5.92
C TRP A 231 -2.54 5.23 -6.71
N THR A 232 -3.72 5.85 -6.61
CA THR A 232 -4.92 5.40 -7.34
C THR A 232 -5.35 6.47 -8.34
N MET A 233 -5.83 6.07 -9.51
CA MET A 233 -6.23 7.00 -10.58
C MET A 233 -7.60 6.69 -11.13
N ARG A 234 -8.24 7.76 -11.63
CA ARG A 234 -9.59 7.74 -12.21
C ARG A 234 -9.53 7.73 -13.73
N GLY A 235 -10.29 6.83 -14.35
CA GLY A 235 -10.73 6.97 -15.74
C GLY A 235 -11.87 7.97 -15.85
N SER A 236 -11.70 9.04 -16.63
CA SER A 236 -12.79 9.94 -16.96
C SER A 236 -13.68 9.27 -18.01
N GLY A 237 -14.78 8.65 -17.57
CA GLY A 237 -15.85 8.25 -18.48
C GLY A 237 -16.36 9.48 -19.24
N VAL A 238 -16.15 9.51 -20.56
CA VAL A 238 -16.78 10.48 -21.46
C VAL A 238 -18.29 10.23 -21.41
N PRO A 239 -19.13 11.21 -21.06
CA PRO A 239 -20.57 11.07 -21.24
C PRO A 239 -20.86 11.07 -22.74
N THR A 240 -21.26 9.92 -23.28
CA THR A 240 -21.87 9.85 -24.60
C THR A 240 -23.24 10.52 -24.54
N THR A 241 -23.28 11.81 -24.81
CA THR A 241 -24.54 12.49 -25.15
C THR A 241 -24.94 12.04 -26.56
N SER A 242 -25.78 11.02 -26.65
CA SER A 242 -26.58 10.75 -27.85
C SER A 242 -27.67 11.82 -27.94
N GLY A 243 -27.32 12.97 -28.52
CA GLY A 243 -28.29 13.97 -28.97
C GLY A 243 -28.80 13.61 -30.35
N SER A 244 -30.01 13.07 -30.41
CA SER A 244 -30.80 12.91 -31.63
C SER A 244 -31.06 14.28 -32.26
N PHE A 245 -30.55 14.52 -33.47
CA PHE A 245 -31.01 15.60 -34.33
C PHE A 245 -32.20 15.10 -35.17
N SER A 246 -33.35 15.75 -35.01
CA SER A 246 -34.44 15.74 -35.97
C SER A 246 -34.47 17.10 -36.67
N SER A 247 -34.10 17.10 -37.94
CA SER A 247 -34.74 17.81 -39.07
C SER A 247 -33.98 17.43 -40.34
#